data_AF-A0A6V8KKR9-F1
#
_entry.id   AF-A0A6V8KKR9-F1
#
_cell.length_a   1.000
_cell.length_b   1.000
_cell.length_c   1.000
_cell.angle_alpha   90.00
_cell.angle_beta   90.00
_cell.angle_gamma   90.00
#
_symmetry.space_group_name_H-M   'P 1'
#
loop_
_entity.id
_entity.type
_entity.pdbx_description
1 polymer ?
#
loop_
_entity_poly.entity_id
_entity_poly.type
_entity_poly.pdbx_seq_one_letter_code
_entity_poly.pdbx_strand_id
1 'polypeptide(L)'
;MTEMTATLTRRRDLSTVPEGVTRLEVRADLLGDLDPAMLRRAFGGRLVYTLRSRAHGGQCADPPAARRIRLAAAALGYDTVDLEADHDLVPDVLAAVPASRRRISWHGPTMPLAALRERFAGMAAVPAAGYLLAPGTRSSADALVPLRVLAELGRDDVTAYGTGPFGAWSRLLAPWLGAPTIAGRLDEDGSGSGAPDVARLCADYPLPARPPVRELYGLIGPVALGSGFPGLHNRAYREHGIPALYLPFHLAGLGDFLTGFWPAVPQGLRELGLPLRGLTVSGPLKEVALHVADVVSPVSRAAGAANALTRRGGRWRAATTDMSAVGAALRSAGVPLAGRAAAVVGCGGAGRAAAVALCDAGAAVTMVNRGRTRGRLAADLLRLPFTPLESFRPTGSMVVVHATSVHTGLPFPLDGLSSGSAVLDMVCPPDGLSALVTAARRRGLRVVDGRRVLAVEAEHQFRLMTGRSMPKTPEMVTHDSLGTP
;
A
#
# COMPACT_ATOMS: atom_id res chain seq x y z
N MET A 1 -1.62 18.92 -14.98
CA MET A 1 -1.49 18.49 -13.58
C MET A 1 -2.85 17.99 -13.12
N THR A 2 -2.91 17.03 -12.19
CA THR A 2 -4.18 16.59 -11.58
C THR A 2 -4.44 17.44 -10.34
N GLU A 3 -5.70 17.83 -10.10
CA GLU A 3 -6.05 18.60 -8.92
C GLU A 3 -6.07 17.71 -7.68
N MET A 4 -5.28 18.09 -6.68
CA MET A 4 -5.18 17.40 -5.41
C MET A 4 -6.21 17.97 -4.43
N THR A 5 -7.03 17.09 -3.86
CA THR A 5 -8.05 17.44 -2.87
C THR A 5 -7.65 16.91 -1.50
N ALA A 6 -7.56 17.78 -0.49
CA ALA A 6 -7.49 17.37 0.90
C ALA A 6 -8.90 17.27 1.48
N THR A 7 -9.26 16.12 2.03
CA THR A 7 -10.55 15.90 2.70
C THR A 7 -10.38 16.14 4.21
N LEU A 8 -11.07 17.15 4.73
CA LEU A 8 -11.13 17.54 6.12
C LEU A 8 -12.28 16.78 6.82
N THR A 9 -11.95 15.95 7.81
CA THR A 9 -12.94 15.17 8.59
C THR A 9 -12.98 15.53 10.07
N ARG A 10 -11.94 16.21 10.58
CA ARG A 10 -11.86 16.77 11.93
C ARG A 10 -11.36 18.21 11.87
N ARG A 11 -11.71 19.03 12.87
CA ARG A 11 -11.16 20.39 12.99
C ARG A 11 -9.66 20.29 13.31
N ARG A 12 -8.84 21.00 12.54
CA ARG A 12 -7.38 21.02 12.69
C ARG A 12 -6.78 22.26 12.04
N ASP A 13 -5.50 22.46 12.30
CA ASP A 13 -4.73 23.49 11.63
C ASP A 13 -4.52 23.15 10.14
N LEU A 14 -4.96 24.07 9.27
CA LEU A 14 -4.85 23.95 7.82
C LEU A 14 -3.46 24.35 7.31
N SER A 15 -2.58 24.89 8.15
CA SER A 15 -1.16 25.08 7.82
C SER A 15 -0.45 23.78 7.46
N THR A 16 -1.02 22.64 7.89
CA THR A 16 -0.52 21.29 7.62
C THR A 16 -0.93 20.72 6.26
N VAL A 17 -1.75 21.44 5.49
CA VAL A 17 -2.13 21.03 4.13
C VAL A 17 -0.90 21.10 3.22
N PRO A 18 -0.49 20.00 2.57
CA PRO A 18 0.71 19.99 1.73
C PRO A 18 0.66 20.99 0.58
N GLU A 19 1.82 21.53 0.21
CA GLU A 19 1.99 22.32 -1.00
C GLU A 19 1.58 21.49 -2.23
N GLY A 20 0.82 22.11 -3.16
CA GLY A 20 0.26 21.44 -4.33
C GLY A 20 -1.18 20.92 -4.17
N VAL A 21 -1.75 20.97 -2.97
CA VAL A 21 -3.21 20.78 -2.77
C VAL A 21 -3.96 22.02 -3.25
N THR A 22 -4.87 21.85 -4.19
CA THR A 22 -5.63 22.96 -4.81
C THR A 22 -7.09 23.00 -4.37
N ARG A 23 -7.56 21.94 -3.71
CA ARG A 23 -8.94 21.79 -3.26
C ARG A 23 -9.01 21.32 -1.80
N LEU A 24 -9.93 21.88 -1.03
CA LEU A 24 -10.24 21.46 0.33
C LEU A 24 -11.70 21.00 0.38
N GLU A 25 -11.91 19.71 0.63
CA GLU A 25 -13.23 19.12 0.81
C GLU A 25 -13.61 19.08 2.29
N VAL A 26 -14.70 19.75 2.63
CA VAL A 26 -15.28 19.76 3.98
C VAL A 26 -16.38 18.70 4.06
N ARG A 27 -16.18 17.69 4.90
CA ARG A 27 -17.21 16.70 5.26
C ARG A 27 -18.19 17.30 6.28
N ALA A 28 -19.17 18.05 5.79
CA ALA A 28 -20.16 18.75 6.61
C ALA A 28 -21.11 17.81 7.36
N ASP A 29 -21.18 16.53 6.95
CA ASP A 29 -21.83 15.48 7.72
C ASP A 29 -21.08 15.10 9.00
N LEU A 30 -19.78 15.42 9.09
CA LEU A 30 -18.92 15.14 10.27
C LEU A 30 -18.62 16.41 11.08
N LEU A 31 -18.46 17.54 10.39
CA LEU A 31 -17.97 18.80 10.98
C LEU A 31 -19.06 19.85 11.22
N GLY A 32 -20.26 19.61 10.69
CA GLY A 32 -21.27 20.65 10.51
C GLY A 32 -20.90 21.65 9.42
N ASP A 33 -21.68 22.72 9.32
CA ASP A 33 -21.51 23.75 8.30
C ASP A 33 -20.44 24.75 8.75
N LEU A 34 -19.20 24.55 8.27
CA LEU A 34 -18.09 25.47 8.53
C LEU A 34 -18.22 26.73 7.66
N ASP A 35 -17.92 27.89 8.26
CA ASP A 35 -17.92 29.19 7.59
C ASP A 35 -16.83 29.25 6.49
N PRO A 36 -17.21 29.42 5.22
CA PRO A 36 -16.27 29.58 4.11
C PRO A 36 -15.31 30.76 4.28
N ALA A 37 -15.75 31.86 4.90
CA ALA A 37 -14.90 33.04 5.07
C ALA A 37 -13.72 32.76 6.00
N MET A 38 -13.94 31.97 7.05
CA MET A 38 -12.87 31.49 7.93
C MET A 38 -11.92 30.53 7.21
N LEU A 39 -12.46 29.58 6.44
CA LEU A 39 -11.63 28.63 5.68
C LEU A 39 -10.75 29.32 4.63
N ARG A 40 -11.27 30.33 3.93
CA ARG A 40 -10.51 31.10 2.93
C ARG A 40 -9.35 31.91 3.51
N ARG A 41 -9.41 32.29 4.79
CA ARG A 41 -8.26 32.93 5.48
C ARG A 41 -7.10 31.96 5.70
N ALA A 42 -7.39 30.66 5.78
CA ALA A 42 -6.42 29.61 6.08
C ALA A 42 -6.04 28.75 4.87
N PHE A 43 -6.84 28.76 3.80
CA PHE A 43 -6.60 27.97 2.59
C PHE A 43 -6.96 28.78 1.33
N GLY A 44 -5.97 28.98 0.45
CA GLY A 44 -6.12 29.79 -0.77
C GLY A 44 -6.70 29.05 -1.99
N GLY A 45 -6.97 27.74 -1.88
CA GLY A 45 -7.54 26.94 -2.98
C GLY A 45 -9.07 26.93 -3.01
N ARG A 46 -9.64 26.01 -3.81
CA ARG A 46 -11.09 25.87 -3.95
C ARG A 46 -11.70 25.09 -2.79
N LEU A 47 -12.85 25.55 -2.30
CA LEU A 47 -13.60 24.87 -1.25
C LEU A 47 -14.69 23.97 -1.85
N VAL A 48 -14.74 22.72 -1.39
CA VAL A 48 -15.75 21.73 -1.76
C VAL A 48 -16.59 21.38 -0.54
N TYR A 49 -17.89 21.61 -0.61
CA TYR A 49 -18.84 21.19 0.42
C TYR A 49 -19.37 19.80 0.13
N THR A 50 -19.30 18.88 1.10
CA THR A 50 -19.85 17.53 0.95
C THR A 50 -20.70 17.16 2.16
N LEU A 51 -21.97 16.82 1.92
CA LEU A 51 -22.90 16.35 2.93
C LEU A 51 -23.23 14.88 2.66
N ARG A 52 -22.35 13.97 3.06
CA ARG A 52 -22.45 12.54 2.71
C ARG A 52 -23.53 11.83 3.56
N SER A 53 -24.50 11.19 2.93
CA SER A 53 -25.56 10.42 3.59
C SER A 53 -25.04 9.08 4.14
N ARG A 54 -25.78 8.48 5.08
CA ARG A 54 -25.45 7.12 5.58
C ARG A 54 -25.44 6.06 4.48
N ALA A 55 -26.34 6.17 3.50
CA ALA A 55 -26.41 5.23 2.37
C ALA A 55 -25.14 5.25 1.51
N HIS A 56 -24.47 6.41 1.45
CA HIS A 56 -23.24 6.62 0.69
C HIS A 56 -21.97 6.61 1.58
N GLY A 57 -22.07 6.12 2.82
CA GLY A 57 -20.93 5.94 3.73
C GLY A 57 -20.54 7.18 4.57
N GLY A 58 -21.44 8.15 4.69
CA GLY A 58 -21.31 9.30 5.59
C GLY A 58 -22.14 9.15 6.87
N GLN A 59 -22.33 10.27 7.59
CA GLN A 59 -23.07 10.29 8.84
C GLN A 59 -24.37 11.12 8.80
N CYS A 60 -24.62 11.85 7.71
CA CYS A 60 -25.79 12.71 7.59
C CYS A 60 -27.07 11.86 7.62
N ALA A 61 -27.98 12.26 8.51
CA ALA A 61 -29.32 11.69 8.66
C ALA A 61 -30.40 12.79 8.61
N ASP A 62 -30.07 13.93 8.02
CA ASP A 62 -30.95 15.08 7.92
C ASP A 62 -32.21 14.71 7.12
N PRO A 63 -33.40 15.17 7.54
CA PRO A 63 -34.59 15.08 6.71
C PRO A 63 -34.38 15.79 5.37
N PRO A 64 -35.07 15.37 4.29
CA PRO A 64 -34.88 15.95 2.95
C PRO A 64 -34.95 17.48 2.92
N ALA A 65 -35.89 18.10 3.64
CA ALA A 65 -36.02 19.55 3.69
C ALA A 65 -34.77 20.24 4.30
N ALA A 66 -34.26 19.73 5.42
CA ALA A 66 -33.07 20.27 6.07
C ALA A 66 -31.83 20.10 5.19
N ARG A 67 -31.69 18.93 4.54
CA ARG A 67 -30.62 18.66 3.57
C ARG A 67 -30.60 19.67 2.42
N ARG A 68 -31.77 19.96 1.82
CA ARG A 68 -31.89 20.94 0.72
C ARG A 68 -31.44 22.34 1.14
N ILE A 69 -31.87 22.79 2.33
CA ILE A 69 -31.49 24.11 2.88
C ILE A 69 -29.98 24.21 3.04
N ARG A 70 -29.33 23.17 3.60
CA ARG A 70 -27.88 23.16 3.80
C ARG A 70 -27.11 23.17 2.47
N LEU A 71 -27.53 22.38 1.48
CA LEU A 71 -26.90 22.38 0.16
C LEU A 71 -27.04 23.73 -0.55
N ALA A 72 -28.22 24.36 -0.49
CA ALA A 72 -28.47 25.68 -1.04
C ALA A 72 -27.63 26.77 -0.34
N ALA A 73 -27.54 26.73 1.00
CA ALA A 73 -26.73 27.66 1.77
C ALA A 73 -25.23 27.50 1.46
N ALA A 74 -24.75 26.26 1.35
CA ALA A 74 -23.36 25.98 0.99
C ALA A 74 -22.99 26.57 -0.38
N ALA A 75 -23.91 26.55 -1.34
CA ALA A 75 -23.69 27.09 -2.67
C ALA A 75 -23.44 28.61 -2.70
N LEU A 76 -23.75 29.36 -1.63
CA LEU A 76 -23.46 30.79 -1.53
C LEU A 76 -21.98 31.09 -1.29
N GLY A 77 -21.25 30.20 -0.59
CA GLY A 77 -19.87 30.47 -0.16
C GLY A 77 -18.81 29.44 -0.59
N TYR A 78 -19.22 28.20 -0.90
CA TYR A 78 -18.33 27.16 -1.42
C TYR A 78 -18.23 27.21 -2.95
N ASP A 79 -17.06 26.84 -3.48
CA ASP A 79 -16.78 26.84 -4.93
C ASP A 79 -17.39 25.62 -5.63
N THR A 80 -17.55 24.52 -4.90
CA THR A 80 -18.20 23.30 -5.38
C THR A 80 -19.07 22.71 -4.28
N VAL A 81 -20.27 22.23 -4.64
CA VAL A 81 -21.17 21.49 -3.77
C VAL A 81 -21.35 20.09 -4.35
N ASP A 82 -21.04 19.08 -3.53
CA ASP A 82 -21.25 17.68 -3.87
C ASP A 82 -22.72 17.30 -3.72
N LEU A 83 -23.32 16.84 -4.81
CA LEU A 83 -24.71 16.39 -4.88
C LEU A 83 -24.73 14.87 -5.09
N GLU A 84 -25.36 14.14 -4.18
CA GLU A 84 -25.52 12.70 -4.30
C GLU A 84 -26.57 12.39 -5.39
N ALA A 85 -26.17 11.59 -6.37
CA ALA A 85 -27.01 11.25 -7.51
C ALA A 85 -28.37 10.65 -7.14
N ASP A 86 -28.43 9.91 -6.03
CA ASP A 86 -29.65 9.23 -5.57
C ASP A 86 -30.59 10.14 -4.74
N HIS A 87 -30.13 11.31 -4.29
CA HIS A 87 -30.85 12.14 -3.31
C HIS A 87 -31.07 13.59 -3.74
N ASP A 88 -30.08 14.19 -4.40
CA ASP A 88 -29.96 15.64 -4.49
C ASP A 88 -30.30 16.20 -5.88
N LEU A 89 -30.55 15.35 -6.86
CA LEU A 89 -30.89 15.75 -8.23
C LEU A 89 -32.37 16.14 -8.38
N VAL A 90 -32.87 16.93 -7.43
CA VAL A 90 -34.25 17.42 -7.37
C VAL A 90 -34.34 18.89 -7.79
N PRO A 91 -35.47 19.35 -8.37
CA PRO A 91 -35.58 20.70 -8.94
C PRO A 91 -35.11 21.83 -8.03
N ASP A 92 -35.51 21.84 -6.76
CA ASP A 92 -35.15 22.91 -5.81
C ASP A 92 -33.64 23.02 -5.59
N VAL A 93 -32.95 21.88 -5.44
CA VAL A 93 -31.49 21.85 -5.22
C VAL A 93 -30.77 22.24 -6.50
N LEU A 94 -31.23 21.75 -7.65
CA LEU A 94 -30.63 22.11 -8.93
C LEU A 94 -30.84 23.60 -9.26
N ALA A 95 -31.97 24.19 -8.87
CA ALA A 95 -32.18 25.63 -9.00
C ALA A 95 -31.22 26.44 -8.10
N ALA A 96 -30.99 25.97 -6.87
CA ALA A 96 -30.13 26.66 -5.89
C ALA A 96 -28.63 26.47 -6.14
N VAL A 97 -28.21 25.33 -6.70
CA VAL A 97 -26.81 25.01 -6.96
C VAL A 97 -26.58 25.05 -8.48
N PRO A 98 -25.93 26.09 -9.04
CA PRO A 98 -25.69 26.18 -10.49
C PRO A 98 -24.80 25.05 -11.01
N ALA A 99 -24.98 24.64 -12.28
CA ALA A 99 -24.23 23.54 -12.89
C ALA A 99 -22.70 23.67 -12.75
N SER A 100 -22.15 24.89 -12.87
CA SER A 100 -20.72 25.18 -12.71
C SER A 100 -20.17 24.94 -11.29
N ARG A 101 -21.04 24.82 -10.29
CA ARG A 101 -20.68 24.53 -8.89
C ARG A 101 -21.04 23.10 -8.48
N ARG A 102 -21.70 22.31 -9.33
CA ARG A 102 -22.09 20.93 -8.98
C ARG A 102 -20.93 19.96 -9.19
N ARG A 103 -20.69 19.12 -8.20
CA ARG A 103 -20.07 17.80 -8.41
C ARG A 103 -21.13 16.74 -8.15
N ILE A 104 -21.51 15.96 -9.16
CA ILE A 104 -22.50 14.88 -8.97
C ILE A 104 -21.75 13.61 -8.60
N SER A 105 -21.98 13.08 -7.41
CA SER A 105 -21.29 11.91 -6.90
C SER A 105 -22.23 10.73 -6.68
N TRP A 106 -21.70 9.54 -6.87
CA TRP A 106 -22.38 8.30 -6.53
C TRP A 106 -21.41 7.34 -5.85
N HIS A 107 -21.80 6.88 -4.66
CA HIS A 107 -21.13 5.85 -3.90
C HIS A 107 -22.12 4.71 -3.69
N GLY A 108 -21.69 3.48 -3.91
CA GLY A 108 -22.58 2.35 -3.74
C GLY A 108 -21.89 1.01 -3.86
N PRO A 109 -22.62 -0.09 -4.02
CA PRO A 109 -22.04 -1.43 -4.08
C PRO A 109 -21.22 -1.64 -5.35
N THR A 110 -20.42 -2.71 -5.34
CA THR A 110 -19.80 -3.25 -6.56
C THR A 110 -20.88 -3.58 -7.59
N MET A 111 -20.60 -3.33 -8.88
CA MET A 111 -21.54 -3.60 -9.96
C MET A 111 -20.82 -3.99 -11.25
N PRO A 112 -21.48 -4.74 -12.15
CA PRO A 112 -20.95 -5.02 -13.48
C PRO A 112 -20.75 -3.75 -14.30
N LEU A 113 -19.88 -3.84 -15.32
CA LEU A 113 -19.54 -2.71 -16.19
C LEU A 113 -20.75 -2.06 -16.85
N ALA A 114 -21.69 -2.85 -17.38
CA ALA A 114 -22.89 -2.33 -18.03
C ALA A 114 -23.75 -1.49 -17.07
N ALA A 115 -23.98 -1.99 -15.85
CA ALA A 115 -24.74 -1.27 -14.82
C ALA A 115 -24.04 0.02 -14.37
N LEU A 116 -22.70 0.03 -14.29
CA LEU A 116 -21.95 1.24 -13.94
C LEU A 116 -22.01 2.29 -15.05
N ARG A 117 -22.03 1.87 -16.32
CA ARG A 117 -22.24 2.77 -17.46
C ARG A 117 -23.65 3.37 -17.44
N GLU A 118 -24.68 2.57 -17.22
CA GLU A 118 -26.06 3.05 -17.09
C GLU A 118 -26.20 4.04 -15.91
N ARG A 119 -25.59 3.72 -14.77
CA ARG A 119 -25.52 4.61 -13.61
C ARG A 119 -24.91 5.96 -13.98
N PHE A 120 -23.77 5.95 -14.68
CA PHE A 120 -23.12 7.17 -15.13
C PHE A 120 -23.99 7.96 -16.12
N ALA A 121 -24.63 7.29 -17.09
CA ALA A 121 -25.51 7.94 -18.05
C ALA A 121 -26.66 8.69 -17.36
N GLY A 122 -27.26 8.09 -16.31
CA GLY A 122 -28.26 8.74 -15.47
C GLY A 122 -27.72 9.98 -14.74
N MET A 123 -26.50 9.89 -14.18
CA MET A 123 -25.85 11.06 -13.55
C MET A 123 -25.57 12.17 -14.57
N ALA A 124 -25.04 11.81 -15.74
CA ALA A 124 -24.62 12.73 -16.79
C ALA A 124 -25.79 13.43 -17.50
N ALA A 125 -27.03 12.95 -17.34
CA ALA A 125 -28.23 13.63 -17.81
C ALA A 125 -28.46 14.99 -17.11
N VAL A 126 -27.87 15.18 -15.92
CA VAL A 126 -27.90 16.46 -15.20
C VAL A 126 -26.55 17.18 -15.41
N PRO A 127 -26.54 18.41 -15.96
CA PRO A 127 -25.31 19.17 -16.13
C PRO A 127 -24.60 19.48 -14.81
N ALA A 128 -23.30 19.22 -14.76
CA ALA A 128 -22.43 19.49 -13.62
C ALA A 128 -21.01 19.84 -14.07
N ALA A 129 -20.21 20.43 -13.18
CA ALA A 129 -18.80 20.73 -13.43
C ALA A 129 -17.90 19.50 -13.23
N GLY A 130 -18.41 18.44 -12.61
CA GLY A 130 -17.71 17.17 -12.51
C GLY A 130 -18.57 16.04 -11.96
N TYR A 131 -18.12 14.82 -12.21
CA TYR A 131 -18.80 13.59 -11.82
C TYR A 131 -17.85 12.67 -11.05
N LEU A 132 -18.37 11.98 -10.03
CA LEU A 132 -17.62 11.01 -9.24
C LEU A 132 -18.36 9.67 -9.13
N LEU A 133 -17.76 8.60 -9.63
CA LEU A 133 -18.25 7.22 -9.46
C LEU A 133 -17.32 6.44 -8.53
N ALA A 134 -17.85 5.99 -7.40
CA ALA A 134 -17.07 5.34 -6.36
C ALA A 134 -17.70 4.03 -5.87
N PRO A 135 -17.85 2.99 -6.74
CA PRO A 135 -18.37 1.69 -6.33
C PRO A 135 -17.47 1.01 -5.29
N GLY A 136 -18.08 0.24 -4.39
CA GLY A 136 -17.40 -0.67 -3.48
C GLY A 136 -16.67 -1.78 -4.24
N THR A 137 -15.65 -2.37 -3.61
CA THR A 137 -14.90 -3.49 -4.17
C THR A 137 -14.83 -4.65 -3.18
N ARG A 138 -15.02 -5.87 -3.68
CA ARG A 138 -14.86 -7.10 -2.91
C ARG A 138 -13.58 -7.86 -3.26
N SER A 139 -12.95 -7.49 -4.38
CA SER A 139 -11.72 -8.07 -4.89
C SER A 139 -10.91 -6.99 -5.61
N SER A 140 -9.60 -7.21 -5.78
CA SER A 140 -8.77 -6.30 -6.59
C SER A 140 -9.24 -6.20 -8.05
N ALA A 141 -9.92 -7.23 -8.57
CA ALA A 141 -10.44 -7.25 -9.94
C ALA A 141 -11.66 -6.33 -10.13
N ASP A 142 -12.52 -6.20 -9.11
CA ASP A 142 -13.68 -5.30 -9.13
C ASP A 142 -13.25 -3.85 -9.45
N ALA A 143 -12.07 -3.47 -8.98
CA ALA A 143 -11.51 -2.13 -9.16
C ALA A 143 -11.13 -1.79 -10.61
N LEU A 144 -11.06 -2.77 -11.53
CA LEU A 144 -10.89 -2.53 -12.96
C LEU A 144 -12.14 -1.91 -13.59
N VAL A 145 -13.33 -2.23 -13.08
CA VAL A 145 -14.61 -1.79 -13.67
C VAL A 145 -14.72 -0.27 -13.75
N PRO A 146 -14.57 0.51 -12.65
CA PRO A 146 -14.62 1.96 -12.73
C PRO A 146 -13.49 2.56 -13.58
N LEU A 147 -12.31 1.93 -13.63
CA LEU A 147 -11.21 2.40 -14.50
C LEU A 147 -11.49 2.22 -15.99
N ARG A 148 -12.17 1.12 -16.36
CA ARG A 148 -12.63 0.92 -17.74
C ARG A 148 -13.66 1.96 -18.14
N VAL A 149 -14.63 2.26 -17.28
CA VAL A 149 -15.59 3.35 -17.52
C VAL A 149 -14.86 4.68 -17.71
N LEU A 150 -13.91 5.00 -16.83
CA LEU A 150 -13.12 6.23 -16.93
C LEU A 150 -12.37 6.33 -18.26
N ALA A 151 -11.63 5.29 -18.62
CA ALA A 151 -10.83 5.25 -19.83
C ALA A 151 -11.67 5.30 -21.11
N GLU A 152 -12.81 4.61 -21.14
CA GLU A 152 -13.73 4.58 -22.29
C GLU A 152 -14.43 5.92 -22.51
N LEU A 153 -14.80 6.61 -21.43
CA LEU A 153 -15.46 7.92 -21.53
C LEU A 153 -14.53 8.99 -22.10
N GLY A 154 -13.25 8.96 -21.75
CA GLY A 154 -12.27 9.96 -22.21
C GLY A 154 -12.62 11.41 -21.82
N ARG A 155 -13.46 11.58 -20.80
CA ARG A 155 -13.94 12.88 -20.32
C ARG A 155 -13.02 13.42 -19.23
N ASP A 156 -12.75 14.72 -19.29
CA ASP A 156 -11.91 15.44 -18.32
C ASP A 156 -12.68 15.92 -17.08
N ASP A 157 -13.99 15.68 -17.02
CA ASP A 157 -14.86 16.03 -15.89
C ASP A 157 -15.28 14.82 -15.05
N VAL A 158 -14.77 13.61 -15.34
CA VAL A 158 -15.16 12.37 -14.65
C VAL A 158 -14.02 11.81 -13.81
N THR A 159 -14.30 11.52 -12.55
CA THR A 159 -13.44 10.69 -11.69
C THR A 159 -14.15 9.36 -11.41
N ALA A 160 -13.48 8.23 -11.62
CA ALA A 160 -14.02 6.93 -11.23
C ALA A 160 -12.94 6.01 -10.66
N TYR A 161 -13.24 5.37 -9.52
CA TYR A 161 -12.35 4.41 -8.87
C TYR A 161 -13.11 3.49 -7.92
N GLY A 162 -12.53 2.35 -7.57
CA GLY A 162 -13.06 1.44 -6.57
C GLY A 162 -12.78 1.92 -5.14
N THR A 163 -13.73 1.77 -4.23
CA THR A 163 -13.57 2.09 -2.80
C THR A 163 -13.26 0.84 -1.96
N GLY A 164 -12.75 1.04 -0.75
CA GLY A 164 -12.31 -0.03 0.15
C GLY A 164 -10.86 -0.48 -0.11
N PRO A 165 -10.32 -1.39 0.72
CA PRO A 165 -8.94 -1.85 0.62
C PRO A 165 -8.55 -2.40 -0.75
N PHE A 166 -9.44 -3.17 -1.37
CA PHE A 166 -9.20 -3.77 -2.69
C PHE A 166 -9.24 -2.76 -3.84
N GLY A 167 -9.93 -1.63 -3.65
CA GLY A 167 -10.09 -0.57 -4.65
C GLY A 167 -9.01 0.51 -4.58
N ALA A 168 -8.24 0.58 -3.49
CA ALA A 168 -7.27 1.64 -3.22
C ALA A 168 -6.28 1.87 -4.37
N TRP A 169 -5.78 0.80 -5.02
CA TRP A 169 -4.86 0.91 -6.15
C TRP A 169 -5.48 1.62 -7.36
N SER A 170 -6.79 1.42 -7.60
CA SER A 170 -7.48 2.04 -8.73
C SER A 170 -7.64 3.54 -8.53
N ARG A 171 -7.85 3.98 -7.28
CA ARG A 171 -7.89 5.41 -6.94
C ARG A 171 -6.57 6.10 -7.24
N LEU A 172 -5.46 5.43 -6.96
CA LEU A 172 -4.12 5.93 -7.26
C LEU A 172 -3.83 5.94 -8.76
N LEU A 173 -4.36 4.98 -9.53
CA LEU A 173 -4.14 4.90 -10.97
C LEU A 173 -5.04 5.83 -11.79
N ALA A 174 -6.25 6.15 -11.29
CA ALA A 174 -7.26 6.92 -12.01
C ALA A 174 -6.77 8.23 -12.65
N PRO A 175 -5.86 9.04 -12.02
CA PRO A 175 -5.30 10.22 -12.66
C PRO A 175 -4.65 9.96 -14.01
N TRP A 176 -3.97 8.82 -14.19
CA TRP A 176 -3.33 8.42 -15.45
C TRP A 176 -4.30 7.91 -16.50
N LEU A 177 -5.57 7.69 -16.12
CA LEU A 177 -6.65 7.30 -17.02
C LEU A 177 -7.64 8.44 -17.28
N GLY A 178 -7.32 9.67 -16.83
CA GLY A 178 -8.09 10.87 -17.17
C GLY A 178 -8.81 11.52 -16.00
N ALA A 179 -8.79 10.94 -14.79
CA ALA A 179 -9.46 11.57 -13.66
C ALA A 179 -8.88 12.98 -13.35
N PRO A 180 -9.71 14.03 -13.31
CA PRO A 180 -9.25 15.40 -13.07
C PRO A 180 -8.79 15.64 -11.64
N THR A 181 -9.34 14.87 -10.70
CA THR A 181 -9.09 15.05 -9.27
C THR A 181 -8.70 13.75 -8.59
N ILE A 182 -7.88 13.86 -7.56
CA ILE A 182 -7.63 12.78 -6.60
C ILE A 182 -7.73 13.36 -5.18
N ALA A 183 -8.42 12.64 -4.31
CA ALA A 183 -8.65 13.05 -2.94
C ALA A 183 -7.85 12.19 -1.96
N GLY A 184 -7.15 12.86 -1.04
CA GLY A 184 -6.50 12.26 0.12
C GLY A 184 -7.09 12.82 1.40
N ARG A 185 -7.16 11.99 2.45
CA ARG A 185 -7.56 12.46 3.78
C ARG A 185 -6.47 13.37 4.34
N LEU A 186 -6.87 14.43 5.04
CA LEU A 186 -5.91 15.23 5.81
C LEU A 186 -5.57 14.52 7.14
N ASP A 187 -6.46 13.68 7.67
CA ASP A 187 -6.38 13.10 9.01
C ASP A 187 -5.77 11.68 9.04
N GLU A 188 -4.69 11.51 9.84
CA GLU A 188 -3.87 10.30 10.04
C GLU A 188 -4.55 9.17 10.83
N ASP A 189 -5.83 8.87 10.57
CA ASP A 189 -6.32 7.58 11.04
C ASP A 189 -5.94 6.53 10.01
N GLY A 190 -4.94 5.70 10.36
CA GLY A 190 -4.54 4.46 9.67
C GLY A 190 -5.65 3.41 9.54
N SER A 191 -6.91 3.85 9.50
CA SER A 191 -8.09 3.07 9.19
C SER A 191 -7.93 2.44 7.81
N GLY A 192 -7.99 1.10 7.77
CA GLY A 192 -8.02 0.27 6.57
C GLY A 192 -9.26 0.49 5.68
N SER A 193 -9.65 1.74 5.44
CA SER A 193 -10.68 2.17 4.50
C SER A 193 -10.19 2.19 3.05
N GLY A 194 -8.87 2.14 2.83
CA GLY A 194 -8.25 2.21 1.51
C GLY A 194 -8.11 3.63 0.94
N ALA A 195 -8.58 4.67 1.65
CA ALA A 195 -8.35 6.06 1.27
C ALA A 195 -6.94 6.52 1.69
N PRO A 196 -6.10 7.02 0.76
CA PRO A 196 -4.76 7.46 1.11
C PRO A 196 -4.80 8.80 1.85
N ASP A 197 -3.78 9.02 2.67
CA ASP A 197 -3.47 10.32 3.26
C ASP A 197 -2.92 11.27 2.19
N VAL A 198 -3.28 12.55 2.24
CA VAL A 198 -2.87 13.55 1.24
C VAL A 198 -1.37 13.85 1.26
N ALA A 199 -0.73 13.85 2.43
CA ALA A 199 0.72 13.99 2.54
C ALA A 199 1.43 12.77 1.95
N ARG A 200 0.91 11.55 2.19
CA ARG A 200 1.43 10.34 1.53
C ARG A 200 1.22 10.36 0.02
N LEU A 201 0.10 10.89 -0.48
CA LEU A 201 -0.10 11.06 -1.93
C LEU A 201 1.00 11.93 -2.55
N CYS A 202 1.34 13.07 -1.91
CA CYS A 202 2.39 13.97 -2.39
C CYS A 202 3.79 13.38 -2.25
N ALA A 203 4.07 12.66 -1.16
CA ALA A 203 5.38 12.07 -0.91
C ALA A 203 5.66 10.83 -1.79
N ASP A 204 4.71 9.90 -1.81
CA ASP A 204 4.90 8.56 -2.37
C ASP A 204 4.63 8.50 -3.87
N TYR A 205 3.80 9.41 -4.41
CA TYR A 205 3.40 9.38 -5.82
C TYR A 205 3.83 10.66 -6.54
N PRO A 206 4.05 10.61 -7.86
CA PRO A 206 4.48 11.77 -8.64
C PRO A 206 3.29 12.73 -8.93
N LEU A 207 2.57 13.13 -7.87
CA LEU A 207 1.43 14.04 -7.90
C LEU A 207 1.82 15.38 -7.27
N PRO A 208 1.22 16.51 -7.68
CA PRO A 208 0.18 16.66 -8.71
C PRO A 208 0.69 16.65 -10.16
N ALA A 209 2.02 16.60 -10.36
CA ALA A 209 2.66 16.72 -11.68
C ALA A 209 2.13 15.71 -12.71
N ARG A 210 1.90 14.46 -12.27
CA ARG A 210 1.39 13.35 -13.10
C ARG A 210 2.20 13.19 -14.40
N PRO A 211 3.50 12.84 -14.32
CA PRO A 211 4.30 12.55 -15.50
C PRO A 211 3.74 11.32 -16.24
N PRO A 212 4.07 11.14 -17.54
CA PRO A 212 3.66 9.96 -18.29
C PRO A 212 4.12 8.66 -17.62
N VAL A 213 3.22 7.68 -17.59
CA VAL A 213 3.48 6.31 -17.13
C VAL A 213 3.21 5.36 -18.28
N ARG A 214 4.11 4.41 -18.52
CA ARG A 214 4.04 3.39 -19.58
C ARG A 214 3.91 1.98 -19.03
N GLU A 215 4.26 1.77 -17.77
CA GLU A 215 4.24 0.47 -17.14
C GLU A 215 4.04 0.56 -15.64
N LEU A 216 3.51 -0.52 -15.07
CA LEU A 216 3.18 -0.61 -13.66
C LEU A 216 4.04 -1.66 -12.97
N TYR A 217 4.35 -1.36 -11.72
CA TYR A 217 4.89 -2.29 -10.75
C TYR A 217 3.99 -2.27 -9.51
N GLY A 218 4.16 -3.21 -8.59
CA GLY A 218 3.40 -3.11 -7.34
C GLY A 218 3.76 -4.12 -6.28
N LEU A 219 3.19 -3.92 -5.11
CA LEU A 219 3.29 -4.83 -3.98
C LEU A 219 1.96 -5.56 -3.81
N ILE A 220 1.99 -6.89 -3.75
CA ILE A 220 0.81 -7.71 -3.45
C ILE A 220 0.87 -8.30 -2.04
N GLY A 221 -0.26 -8.24 -1.33
CA GLY A 221 -0.45 -8.91 -0.05
C GLY A 221 -1.24 -8.09 0.99
N PRO A 222 -1.43 -8.64 2.21
CA PRO A 222 -2.28 -8.03 3.21
C PRO A 222 -1.74 -6.69 3.73
N VAL A 223 -0.42 -6.52 3.74
CA VAL A 223 0.26 -5.32 4.22
C VAL A 223 0.49 -4.25 3.15
N ALA A 224 -0.02 -4.45 1.93
CA ALA A 224 0.33 -3.61 0.78
C ALA A 224 0.05 -2.11 1.01
N LEU A 225 -1.08 -1.77 1.62
CA LEU A 225 -1.51 -0.38 1.83
C LEU A 225 -0.65 0.38 2.86
N GLY A 226 -0.07 -0.32 3.82
CA GLY A 226 0.78 0.26 4.87
C GLY A 226 2.26 0.29 4.52
N SER A 227 2.66 -0.30 3.40
CA SER A 227 4.05 -0.50 3.05
C SER A 227 4.76 0.77 2.59
N GLY A 228 6.08 0.86 2.85
CA GLY A 228 6.96 1.91 2.31
C GLY A 228 7.45 1.66 0.87
N PHE A 229 7.17 0.49 0.29
CA PHE A 229 7.59 0.15 -1.08
C PHE A 229 7.12 1.15 -2.15
N PRO A 230 5.86 1.64 -2.15
CA PRO A 230 5.42 2.65 -3.12
C PRO A 230 6.29 3.90 -3.10
N GLY A 231 6.57 4.47 -1.92
CA GLY A 231 7.41 5.67 -1.79
C GLY A 231 8.83 5.45 -2.30
N LEU A 232 9.48 4.36 -1.88
CA LEU A 232 10.84 4.01 -2.32
C LEU A 232 10.94 3.83 -3.84
N HIS A 233 10.06 3.02 -4.44
CA HIS A 233 10.12 2.72 -5.87
C HIS A 233 9.71 3.92 -6.73
N ASN A 234 8.63 4.62 -6.40
CA ASN A 234 8.18 5.77 -7.19
C ASN A 234 9.17 6.92 -7.13
N ARG A 235 9.81 7.15 -5.99
CA ARG A 235 10.92 8.10 -5.89
C ARG A 235 12.07 7.70 -6.80
N ALA A 236 12.50 6.44 -6.73
CA ALA A 236 13.58 5.93 -7.57
C ALA A 236 13.25 5.99 -9.07
N TYR A 237 12.00 5.75 -9.46
CA TYR A 237 11.54 5.92 -10.85
C TYR A 237 11.64 7.37 -11.31
N ARG A 238 11.21 8.33 -10.47
CA ARG A 238 11.34 9.77 -10.76
C ARG A 238 12.80 10.18 -10.96
N GLU A 239 13.68 9.80 -10.04
CA GLU A 239 15.11 10.16 -10.09
C GLU A 239 15.81 9.57 -11.33
N HIS A 240 15.40 8.39 -11.78
CA HIS A 240 15.95 7.75 -12.99
C HIS A 240 15.23 8.12 -14.30
N GLY A 241 14.17 8.93 -14.23
CA GLY A 241 13.31 9.24 -15.38
C GLY A 241 12.62 8.01 -15.99
N ILE A 242 12.33 6.98 -15.18
CA ILE A 242 11.62 5.78 -15.62
C ILE A 242 10.11 6.09 -15.63
N PRO A 243 9.40 5.96 -16.77
CA PRO A 243 7.98 6.26 -16.87
C PRO A 243 7.15 5.10 -16.28
N ALA A 244 7.27 4.88 -14.98
CA ALA A 244 6.63 3.79 -14.27
C ALA A 244 5.93 4.26 -12.99
N LEU A 245 4.95 3.48 -12.54
CA LEU A 245 4.25 3.69 -11.28
C LEU A 245 4.21 2.40 -10.47
N TYR A 246 4.50 2.51 -9.18
CA TYR A 246 4.42 1.44 -8.21
C TYR A 246 3.15 1.57 -7.37
N LEU A 247 2.32 0.52 -7.36
CA LEU A 247 1.00 0.52 -6.71
C LEU A 247 0.88 -0.53 -5.59
N PRO A 248 0.14 -0.23 -4.51
CA PRO A 248 -0.18 -1.19 -3.45
C PRO A 248 -1.46 -1.99 -3.77
N PHE A 249 -1.32 -3.28 -4.03
CA PHE A 249 -2.44 -4.20 -4.29
C PHE A 249 -2.76 -5.01 -3.03
N HIS A 250 -3.77 -4.58 -2.27
CA HIS A 250 -4.22 -5.32 -1.09
C HIS A 250 -4.90 -6.63 -1.48
N LEU A 251 -4.49 -7.72 -0.82
CA LEU A 251 -5.09 -9.05 -0.93
C LEU A 251 -5.23 -9.64 0.47
N ALA A 252 -6.41 -10.16 0.82
CA ALA A 252 -6.63 -10.73 2.16
C ALA A 252 -5.95 -12.09 2.31
N GLY A 253 -5.74 -12.82 1.21
CA GLY A 253 -5.03 -14.10 1.24
C GLY A 253 -4.88 -14.77 -0.12
N LEU A 254 -4.63 -16.08 -0.08
CA LEU A 254 -4.37 -16.91 -1.24
C LEU A 254 -5.56 -16.99 -2.21
N GLY A 255 -6.79 -17.06 -1.67
CA GLY A 255 -8.02 -17.08 -2.47
C GLY A 255 -8.11 -15.87 -3.39
N ASP A 256 -8.06 -14.66 -2.81
CA ASP A 256 -8.09 -13.40 -3.56
C ASP A 256 -6.99 -13.32 -4.62
N PHE A 257 -5.81 -13.86 -4.31
CA PHE A 257 -4.70 -13.89 -5.26
C PHE A 257 -5.02 -14.78 -6.47
N LEU A 258 -5.44 -16.02 -6.25
CA LEU A 258 -5.63 -17.01 -7.30
C LEU A 258 -6.89 -16.81 -8.13
N THR A 259 -8.00 -16.40 -7.51
CA THR A 259 -9.30 -16.29 -8.19
C THR A 259 -9.62 -14.88 -8.67
N GLY A 260 -9.02 -13.85 -8.04
CA GLY A 260 -9.29 -12.45 -8.36
C GLY A 260 -8.10 -11.77 -9.03
N PHE A 261 -7.03 -11.54 -8.28
CA PHE A 261 -5.92 -10.71 -8.72
C PHE A 261 -5.19 -11.29 -9.93
N TRP A 262 -4.64 -12.50 -9.81
CA TRP A 262 -3.78 -13.10 -10.82
C TRP A 262 -4.44 -13.27 -12.20
N PRO A 263 -5.67 -13.81 -12.32
CA PRO A 263 -6.30 -14.00 -13.62
C PRO A 263 -6.79 -12.71 -14.28
N ALA A 264 -7.16 -11.67 -13.49
CA ALA A 264 -7.83 -10.49 -14.03
C ALA A 264 -6.97 -9.23 -14.07
N VAL A 265 -6.23 -8.91 -13.01
CA VAL A 265 -5.57 -7.60 -12.85
C VAL A 265 -4.45 -7.38 -13.86
N PRO A 266 -3.48 -8.30 -14.06
CA PRO A 266 -2.43 -8.10 -15.05
C PRO A 266 -2.95 -7.92 -16.49
N GLN A 267 -4.00 -8.65 -16.86
CA GLN A 267 -4.60 -8.58 -18.19
C GLN A 267 -5.45 -7.30 -18.34
N GLY A 268 -6.28 -6.96 -17.35
CA GLY A 268 -7.07 -5.72 -17.37
C GLY A 268 -6.21 -4.46 -17.41
N LEU A 269 -5.10 -4.43 -16.67
CA LEU A 269 -4.14 -3.32 -16.73
C LEU A 269 -3.46 -3.20 -18.11
N ARG A 270 -3.17 -4.34 -18.76
CA ARG A 270 -2.64 -4.35 -20.13
C ARG A 270 -3.68 -3.82 -21.14
N GLU A 271 -4.95 -4.17 -20.99
CA GLU A 271 -6.04 -3.66 -21.83
C GLU A 271 -6.21 -2.14 -21.68
N LEU A 272 -5.97 -1.61 -20.47
CA LEU A 272 -5.93 -0.17 -20.19
C LEU A 272 -4.63 0.51 -20.66
N GLY A 273 -3.75 -0.18 -21.39
CA GLY A 273 -2.50 0.37 -21.92
C GLY A 273 -1.38 0.56 -20.88
N LEU A 274 -1.55 0.05 -19.66
CA LEU A 274 -0.63 0.22 -18.53
C LEU A 274 -0.16 -1.15 -18.00
N PRO A 275 0.62 -1.91 -18.78
CA PRO A 275 0.97 -3.29 -18.45
C PRO A 275 1.73 -3.39 -17.13
N LEU A 276 1.36 -4.39 -16.33
CA LEU A 276 2.10 -4.78 -15.13
C LEU A 276 3.38 -5.55 -15.50
N ARG A 277 4.52 -5.08 -15.01
CA ARG A 277 5.87 -5.59 -15.34
C ARG A 277 6.60 -6.23 -14.17
N GLY A 278 6.19 -5.95 -12.94
CA GLY A 278 6.76 -6.63 -11.80
C GLY A 278 5.94 -6.46 -10.55
N LEU A 279 6.08 -7.42 -9.65
CA LEU A 279 5.41 -7.47 -8.37
C LEU A 279 6.39 -7.84 -7.27
N THR A 280 6.38 -7.08 -6.20
CA THR A 280 6.87 -7.54 -4.90
C THR A 280 5.76 -8.35 -4.24
N VAL A 281 6.14 -9.48 -3.65
CA VAL A 281 5.22 -10.44 -3.05
C VAL A 281 5.46 -10.52 -1.55
N SER A 282 4.49 -10.08 -0.77
CA SER A 282 4.51 -10.23 0.69
C SER A 282 3.99 -11.61 1.12
N GLY A 283 4.36 -12.03 2.34
CA GLY A 283 3.68 -13.15 2.98
C GLY A 283 2.17 -12.86 3.14
N PRO A 284 1.30 -13.88 3.02
CA PRO A 284 1.59 -15.31 2.86
C PRO A 284 1.75 -15.79 1.39
N LEU A 285 1.86 -14.89 0.42
CA LEU A 285 1.78 -15.22 -1.02
C LEU A 285 3.11 -15.70 -1.63
N LYS A 286 4.21 -15.70 -0.88
CA LYS A 286 5.55 -16.01 -1.40
C LYS A 286 5.68 -17.44 -1.96
N GLU A 287 4.89 -18.40 -1.46
CA GLU A 287 4.93 -19.80 -1.92
C GLU A 287 4.13 -19.98 -3.24
N VAL A 288 2.97 -19.34 -3.34
CA VAL A 288 2.14 -19.39 -4.55
C VAL A 288 2.78 -18.63 -5.71
N ALA A 289 3.62 -17.62 -5.45
CA ALA A 289 4.38 -16.91 -6.47
C ALA A 289 5.21 -17.84 -7.38
N LEU A 290 5.69 -18.98 -6.85
CA LEU A 290 6.40 -19.98 -7.64
C LEU A 290 5.50 -20.67 -8.67
N HIS A 291 4.25 -20.94 -8.29
CA HIS A 291 3.30 -21.73 -9.08
C HIS A 291 2.77 -20.95 -10.29
N VAL A 292 2.73 -19.63 -10.18
CA VAL A 292 2.23 -18.75 -11.23
C VAL A 292 3.33 -18.24 -12.17
N ALA A 293 4.60 -18.50 -11.86
CA ALA A 293 5.72 -18.06 -12.65
C ALA A 293 6.11 -19.10 -13.71
N ASP A 294 6.46 -18.64 -14.91
CA ASP A 294 6.96 -19.49 -15.99
C ASP A 294 8.40 -19.94 -15.74
N VAL A 295 9.19 -19.11 -15.06
CA VAL A 295 10.60 -19.38 -14.74
C VAL A 295 10.86 -19.09 -13.27
N VAL A 296 11.45 -20.05 -12.57
CA VAL A 296 11.82 -19.91 -11.16
C VAL A 296 13.33 -19.91 -11.01
N SER A 297 13.89 -18.91 -10.31
CA SER A 297 15.33 -18.84 -10.05
C SER A 297 15.82 -20.03 -9.19
N PRO A 298 17.10 -20.44 -9.31
CA PRO A 298 17.63 -21.54 -8.49
C PRO A 298 17.44 -21.31 -6.98
N VAL A 299 17.68 -20.09 -6.51
CA VAL A 299 17.51 -19.71 -5.10
C VAL A 299 16.04 -19.81 -4.67
N SER A 300 15.10 -19.34 -5.49
CA SER A 300 13.67 -19.45 -5.19
C SER A 300 13.19 -20.89 -5.16
N ARG A 301 13.74 -21.76 -6.03
CA ARG A 301 13.46 -23.19 -6.03
C ARG A 301 13.96 -23.85 -4.74
N ALA A 302 15.19 -23.55 -4.33
CA ALA A 302 15.77 -24.06 -3.08
C ALA A 302 14.99 -23.59 -1.85
N ALA A 303 14.63 -22.29 -1.79
CA ALA A 303 13.85 -21.74 -0.69
C ALA A 303 12.37 -22.16 -0.71
N GLY A 304 11.86 -22.69 -1.83
CA GLY A 304 10.44 -22.97 -2.03
C GLY A 304 9.56 -21.71 -1.89
N ALA A 305 10.10 -20.54 -2.22
CA ALA A 305 9.38 -19.26 -2.16
C ALA A 305 10.03 -18.17 -3.05
N ALA A 306 9.22 -17.18 -3.44
CA ALA A 306 9.65 -15.97 -4.15
C ALA A 306 8.96 -14.72 -3.59
N ASN A 307 9.74 -13.65 -3.41
CA ASN A 307 9.23 -12.33 -3.00
C ASN A 307 9.19 -11.34 -4.17
N ALA A 308 9.59 -11.75 -5.38
CA ALA A 308 9.62 -10.92 -6.57
C ALA A 308 9.15 -11.71 -7.80
N LEU A 309 8.20 -11.14 -8.53
CA LEU A 309 7.80 -11.57 -9.87
C LEU A 309 8.18 -10.47 -10.86
N THR A 310 8.86 -10.81 -11.94
CA THR A 310 9.20 -9.86 -13.01
C THR A 310 8.80 -10.41 -14.36
N ARG A 311 8.32 -9.54 -15.25
CA ARG A 311 7.85 -9.95 -16.58
C ARG A 311 8.90 -9.59 -17.62
N ARG A 312 9.56 -10.58 -18.21
CA ARG A 312 10.59 -10.40 -19.25
C ARG A 312 10.36 -11.36 -20.41
N GLY A 313 10.29 -10.82 -21.63
CA GLY A 313 10.01 -11.62 -22.84
C GLY A 313 8.67 -12.34 -22.76
N GLY A 314 7.62 -11.63 -22.31
CA GLY A 314 6.26 -12.17 -22.15
C GLY A 314 6.04 -13.06 -20.91
N ARG A 315 7.11 -13.64 -20.36
CA ARG A 315 7.10 -14.61 -19.26
C ARG A 315 7.31 -13.99 -17.88
N TRP A 316 6.61 -14.51 -16.89
CA TRP A 316 6.80 -14.22 -15.47
C TRP A 316 7.96 -15.02 -14.90
N ARG A 317 8.84 -14.33 -14.19
CA ARG A 317 10.03 -14.89 -13.55
C ARG A 317 9.96 -14.64 -12.05
N ALA A 318 10.03 -15.72 -11.27
CA ALA A 318 10.07 -15.69 -9.82
C ALA A 318 11.51 -15.69 -9.29
N ALA A 319 11.78 -14.78 -8.36
CA ALA A 319 13.02 -14.72 -7.60
C ALA A 319 12.74 -14.36 -6.13
N THR A 320 13.69 -14.65 -5.25
CA THR A 320 13.67 -14.21 -3.86
C THR A 320 14.89 -13.33 -3.60
N THR A 321 14.65 -12.13 -3.08
CA THR A 321 15.68 -11.23 -2.58
C THR A 321 15.87 -11.35 -1.06
N ASP A 322 14.95 -12.02 -0.35
CA ASP A 322 14.99 -12.22 1.11
C ASP A 322 16.35 -12.79 1.56
N MET A 323 16.85 -13.82 0.86
CA MET A 323 18.13 -14.47 1.18
C MET A 323 19.29 -13.48 1.14
N SER A 324 19.40 -12.76 0.01
CA SER A 324 20.46 -11.77 -0.19
C SER A 324 20.35 -10.59 0.79
N ALA A 325 19.13 -10.18 1.13
CA ALA A 325 18.87 -9.07 2.04
C ALA A 325 19.24 -9.41 3.48
N VAL A 326 18.85 -10.58 3.98
CA VAL A 326 19.23 -11.06 5.32
C VAL A 326 20.76 -11.16 5.44
N GLY A 327 21.41 -11.79 4.47
CA GLY A 327 22.87 -11.93 4.47
C GLY A 327 23.59 -10.57 4.42
N ALA A 328 23.13 -9.65 3.57
CA ALA A 328 23.72 -8.31 3.47
C ALA A 328 23.52 -7.47 4.74
N ALA A 329 22.32 -7.52 5.33
CA ALA A 329 22.00 -6.76 6.54
C ALA A 329 22.77 -7.25 7.77
N LEU A 330 23.01 -8.56 7.90
CA LEU A 330 23.86 -9.13 8.96
C LEU A 330 25.33 -8.76 8.75
N ARG A 331 25.82 -8.81 7.51
CA ARG A 331 27.21 -8.42 7.19
C ARG A 331 27.47 -6.93 7.42
N SER A 332 26.56 -6.05 7.00
CA SER A 332 26.72 -4.60 7.24
C SER A 332 26.64 -4.23 8.71
N ALA A 333 25.96 -5.04 9.54
CA ALA A 333 25.98 -4.91 10.99
C ALA A 333 27.22 -5.51 11.67
N GLY A 334 28.20 -6.03 10.90
CA GLY A 334 29.42 -6.63 11.46
C GLY A 334 29.17 -7.92 12.24
N VAL A 335 28.14 -8.69 11.88
CA VAL A 335 27.83 -9.98 12.53
C VAL A 335 28.61 -11.09 11.83
N PRO A 336 29.61 -11.73 12.49
CA PRO A 336 30.23 -12.93 11.93
C PRO A 336 29.20 -14.07 11.90
N LEU A 337 29.22 -14.88 10.84
CA LEU A 337 28.27 -15.99 10.65
C LEU A 337 28.94 -17.36 10.57
N ALA A 338 30.13 -17.44 9.96
CA ALA A 338 30.86 -18.69 9.80
C ALA A 338 31.14 -19.36 11.15
N GLY A 339 30.78 -20.65 11.27
CA GLY A 339 30.95 -21.45 12.48
C GLY A 339 30.03 -21.11 13.65
N ARG A 340 29.12 -20.14 13.50
CA ARG A 340 28.21 -19.75 14.59
C ARG A 340 26.92 -20.56 14.58
N ALA A 341 26.39 -20.83 15.78
CA ALA A 341 25.03 -21.31 15.93
C ALA A 341 24.04 -20.20 15.52
N ALA A 342 23.04 -20.56 14.73
CA ALA A 342 21.97 -19.66 14.33
C ALA A 342 20.60 -20.35 14.42
N ALA A 343 19.56 -19.56 14.68
CA ALA A 343 18.18 -20.03 14.64
C ALA A 343 17.31 -19.11 13.80
N VAL A 344 16.41 -19.71 13.03
CA VAL A 344 15.39 -18.97 12.27
C VAL A 344 14.02 -19.27 12.85
N VAL A 345 13.43 -18.26 13.50
CA VAL A 345 12.09 -18.32 14.07
C VAL A 345 11.07 -17.92 13.00
N GLY A 346 10.42 -18.93 12.42
CA GLY A 346 9.46 -18.80 11.33
C GLY A 346 9.83 -19.69 10.15
N CYS A 347 8.92 -20.59 9.76
CA CYS A 347 9.12 -21.53 8.65
C CYS A 347 8.30 -21.16 7.40
N GLY A 348 8.05 -19.87 7.20
CA GLY A 348 7.49 -19.32 5.96
C GLY A 348 8.54 -19.12 4.88
N GLY A 349 8.14 -18.61 3.72
CA GLY A 349 9.06 -18.34 2.60
C GLY A 349 10.26 -17.44 2.98
N ALA A 350 10.01 -16.38 3.76
CA ALA A 350 11.07 -15.50 4.26
C ALA A 350 12.05 -16.24 5.20
N GLY A 351 11.53 -17.05 6.13
CA GLY A 351 12.36 -17.83 7.04
C GLY A 351 13.18 -18.90 6.34
N ARG A 352 12.63 -19.59 5.35
CA ARG A 352 13.42 -20.53 4.54
C ARG A 352 14.53 -19.83 3.76
N ALA A 353 14.24 -18.67 3.17
CA ALA A 353 15.28 -17.88 2.49
C ALA A 353 16.36 -17.36 3.46
N ALA A 354 15.98 -16.95 4.67
CA ALA A 354 16.92 -16.55 5.71
C ALA A 354 17.81 -17.73 6.16
N ALA A 355 17.23 -18.93 6.31
CA ALA A 355 17.98 -20.13 6.68
C ALA A 355 19.02 -20.49 5.62
N VAL A 356 18.64 -20.45 4.33
CA VAL A 356 19.57 -20.65 3.21
C VAL A 356 20.70 -19.61 3.24
N ALA A 357 20.39 -18.32 3.49
CA ALA A 357 21.39 -17.26 3.58
C ALA A 357 22.42 -17.50 4.70
N LEU A 358 21.95 -17.97 5.86
CA LEU A 358 22.79 -18.29 7.00
C LEU A 358 23.66 -19.54 6.75
N CYS A 359 23.11 -20.56 6.10
CA CYS A 359 23.86 -21.77 5.71
C CYS A 359 24.97 -21.43 4.71
N ASP A 360 24.67 -20.64 3.67
CA ASP A 360 25.65 -20.18 2.68
C ASP A 360 26.77 -19.34 3.32
N ALA A 361 26.47 -18.65 4.43
CA ALA A 361 27.46 -17.91 5.20
C ALA A 361 28.24 -18.77 6.22
N GLY A 362 28.01 -20.08 6.24
CA GLY A 362 28.71 -21.05 7.09
C GLY A 362 28.18 -21.18 8.53
N ALA A 363 26.96 -20.71 8.81
CA ALA A 363 26.34 -20.87 10.14
C ALA A 363 25.70 -22.26 10.31
N ALA A 364 25.68 -22.76 11.54
CA ALA A 364 24.94 -23.96 11.92
C ALA A 364 23.50 -23.58 12.28
N VAL A 365 22.56 -23.78 11.34
CA VAL A 365 21.20 -23.24 11.41
C VAL A 365 20.20 -24.27 11.97
N THR A 366 19.36 -23.85 12.90
CA THR A 366 18.17 -24.60 13.36
C THR A 366 16.88 -23.87 12.98
N MET A 367 15.93 -24.60 12.41
CA MET A 367 14.59 -24.08 12.12
C MET A 367 13.71 -24.12 13.36
N VAL A 368 13.00 -23.02 13.64
CA VAL A 368 12.12 -22.88 14.80
C VAL A 368 10.73 -22.43 14.35
N ASN A 369 9.68 -23.10 14.84
CA ASN A 369 8.31 -22.72 14.49
C ASN A 369 7.28 -23.16 15.54
N ARG A 370 6.19 -22.41 15.64
CA ARG A 370 5.03 -22.79 16.48
C ARG A 370 4.35 -24.06 15.95
N GLY A 371 4.03 -24.08 14.65
CA GLY A 371 3.39 -25.23 14.01
C GLY A 371 4.41 -26.33 13.70
N ARG A 372 4.31 -27.47 14.39
CA ARG A 372 5.24 -28.61 14.25
C ARG A 372 5.30 -29.15 12.83
N THR A 373 4.15 -29.34 12.17
CA THR A 373 4.08 -29.85 10.78
C THR A 373 4.81 -28.95 9.80
N ARG A 374 4.52 -27.63 9.82
CA ARG A 374 5.21 -26.65 8.97
C ARG A 374 6.71 -26.55 9.27
N GLY A 375 7.07 -26.68 10.55
CA GLY A 375 8.45 -26.67 11.00
C GLY A 375 9.25 -27.83 10.45
N ARG A 376 8.75 -29.06 10.62
CA ARG A 376 9.36 -30.28 10.08
C ARG A 376 9.48 -30.21 8.56
N LEU A 377 8.42 -29.84 7.85
CA LEU A 377 8.46 -29.72 6.39
C LEU A 377 9.57 -28.77 5.90
N ALA A 378 9.71 -27.59 6.53
CA ALA A 378 10.74 -26.64 6.16
C ALA A 378 12.16 -27.14 6.49
N ALA A 379 12.31 -27.79 7.65
CA ALA A 379 13.55 -28.40 8.09
C ALA A 379 13.99 -29.54 7.17
N ASP A 380 13.07 -30.44 6.80
CA ASP A 380 13.33 -31.56 5.89
C ASP A 380 13.70 -31.04 4.48
N LEU A 381 12.98 -30.04 3.98
CA LEU A 381 13.25 -29.41 2.67
C LEU A 381 14.67 -28.85 2.61
N LEU A 382 15.14 -28.24 3.70
CA LEU A 382 16.47 -27.61 3.79
C LEU A 382 17.54 -28.53 4.40
N ARG A 383 17.18 -29.74 4.85
CA ARG A 383 18.02 -30.68 5.59
C ARG A 383 18.65 -30.07 6.86
N LEU A 384 17.83 -29.34 7.63
CA LEU A 384 18.23 -28.66 8.86
C LEU A 384 17.57 -29.30 10.09
N PRO A 385 18.14 -29.12 11.30
CA PRO A 385 17.46 -29.41 12.55
C PRO A 385 16.18 -28.60 12.73
N PHE A 386 15.20 -29.17 13.44
CA PHE A 386 13.96 -28.49 13.83
C PHE A 386 13.78 -28.48 15.35
N THR A 387 13.37 -27.33 15.90
CA THR A 387 12.96 -27.17 17.29
C THR A 387 11.58 -26.52 17.38
N PRO A 388 10.60 -27.13 18.07
CA PRO A 388 9.32 -26.47 18.36
C PRO A 388 9.52 -25.18 19.16
N LEU A 389 8.78 -24.13 18.84
CA LEU A 389 8.93 -22.81 19.48
C LEU A 389 8.80 -22.87 21.01
N GLU A 390 7.89 -23.69 21.53
CA GLU A 390 7.68 -23.88 22.98
C GLU A 390 8.92 -24.43 23.71
N SER A 391 9.74 -25.22 23.00
CA SER A 391 10.98 -25.82 23.50
C SER A 391 12.21 -24.98 23.13
N PHE A 392 12.06 -23.96 22.29
CA PHE A 392 13.18 -23.14 21.86
C PHE A 392 13.65 -22.23 23.00
N ARG A 393 14.91 -22.38 23.37
CA ARG A 393 15.60 -21.54 24.33
C ARG A 393 16.89 -21.05 23.67
N PRO A 394 16.93 -19.82 23.15
CA PRO A 394 18.15 -19.30 22.55
C PRO A 394 19.20 -19.09 23.63
N THR A 395 20.43 -19.54 23.38
CA THR A 395 21.52 -19.52 24.36
C THR A 395 22.85 -19.10 23.75
N GLY A 396 23.77 -18.64 24.60
CA GLY A 396 25.15 -18.35 24.21
C GLY A 396 25.22 -17.16 23.25
N SER A 397 26.13 -17.22 22.29
CA SER A 397 26.39 -16.13 21.34
C SER A 397 25.75 -16.39 19.97
N MET A 398 24.53 -16.91 19.93
CA MET A 398 23.89 -17.29 18.67
C MET A 398 23.34 -16.10 17.86
N VAL A 399 23.11 -16.31 16.57
CA VAL A 399 22.37 -15.38 15.70
C VAL A 399 20.92 -15.83 15.59
N VAL A 400 19.95 -14.98 15.96
CA VAL A 400 18.52 -15.32 15.87
C VAL A 400 17.84 -14.42 14.85
N VAL A 401 17.27 -15.03 13.81
CA VAL A 401 16.48 -14.34 12.79
C VAL A 401 14.99 -14.58 13.07
N HIS A 402 14.25 -13.50 13.29
CA HIS A 402 12.81 -13.52 13.39
C HIS A 402 12.16 -13.27 12.02
N ALA A 403 11.47 -14.28 11.50
CA ALA A 403 10.84 -14.28 10.17
C ALA A 403 9.36 -14.68 10.21
N THR A 404 8.67 -14.43 11.34
CA THR A 404 7.21 -14.62 11.46
C THR A 404 6.45 -13.31 11.19
N SER A 405 5.12 -13.36 11.22
CA SER A 405 4.25 -12.17 11.16
C SER A 405 3.92 -11.58 12.54
N VAL A 406 4.46 -12.14 13.63
CA VAL A 406 4.22 -11.67 15.00
C VAL A 406 4.89 -10.32 15.19
N HIS A 407 4.10 -9.27 15.35
CA HIS A 407 4.58 -7.90 15.55
C HIS A 407 4.21 -7.35 16.94
N THR A 408 3.33 -8.05 17.66
CA THR A 408 2.91 -7.73 19.03
C THR A 408 3.62 -8.66 20.02
N GLY A 409 4.36 -8.09 20.98
CA GLY A 409 5.07 -8.85 22.01
C GLY A 409 6.34 -9.55 21.51
N LEU A 410 6.94 -10.36 22.38
CA LEU A 410 8.16 -11.09 22.05
C LEU A 410 7.85 -12.41 21.33
N PRO A 411 8.42 -12.67 20.13
CA PRO A 411 8.20 -13.91 19.41
C PRO A 411 8.94 -15.12 20.01
N PHE A 412 9.96 -14.87 20.84
CA PHE A 412 10.74 -15.87 21.58
C PHE A 412 11.44 -15.21 22.79
N PRO A 413 11.81 -15.99 23.82
CA PRO A 413 12.55 -15.45 24.98
C PRO A 413 13.97 -15.00 24.59
N LEU A 414 14.50 -13.98 25.26
CA LEU A 414 15.85 -13.44 25.01
C LEU A 414 16.86 -13.76 26.12
N ASP A 415 16.42 -14.39 27.22
CA ASP A 415 17.16 -14.41 28.49
C ASP A 415 18.45 -15.22 28.46
N GLY A 416 18.58 -16.19 27.54
CA GLY A 416 19.80 -16.99 27.39
C GLY A 416 20.86 -16.40 26.45
N LEU A 417 20.56 -15.29 25.75
CA LEU A 417 21.48 -14.68 24.79
C LEU A 417 22.55 -13.84 25.49
N SER A 418 23.81 -14.06 25.14
CA SER A 418 24.95 -13.27 25.62
C SER A 418 25.24 -12.05 24.73
N SER A 419 26.10 -11.13 25.18
CA SER A 419 26.50 -9.91 24.45
C SER A 419 27.10 -10.15 23.06
N GLY A 420 27.62 -11.35 22.80
CA GLY A 420 28.10 -11.72 21.47
C GLY A 420 26.98 -12.05 20.46
N SER A 421 25.73 -12.16 20.91
CA SER A 421 24.59 -12.54 20.08
C SER A 421 24.15 -11.43 19.15
N ALA A 422 23.47 -11.81 18.06
CA ALA A 422 22.80 -10.88 17.18
C ALA A 422 21.33 -11.28 16.97
N VAL A 423 20.44 -10.31 16.97
CA VAL A 423 19.02 -10.50 16.67
C VAL A 423 18.69 -9.72 15.41
N LEU A 424 18.19 -10.41 14.39
CA LEU A 424 17.60 -9.78 13.22
C LEU A 424 16.09 -9.93 13.28
N ASP A 425 15.36 -8.83 13.14
CA ASP A 425 13.90 -8.86 13.03
C ASP A 425 13.48 -8.49 11.62
N MET A 426 12.84 -9.41 10.89
CA MET A 426 12.29 -9.10 9.56
C MET A 426 10.96 -8.33 9.64
N VAL A 427 10.36 -8.21 10.82
CA VAL A 427 9.16 -7.40 11.01
C VAL A 427 9.54 -5.92 11.04
N CYS A 428 8.85 -5.14 10.20
CA CYS A 428 8.96 -3.70 10.14
C CYS A 428 7.56 -3.10 10.42
N PRO A 429 7.22 -2.79 11.68
CA PRO A 429 5.99 -2.05 11.97
C PRO A 429 6.00 -0.70 11.24
N PRO A 430 4.84 -0.19 10.80
CA PRO A 430 4.76 1.13 10.16
C PRO A 430 5.32 2.20 11.10
N ASP A 431 4.95 2.13 12.39
CA ASP A 431 5.33 3.10 13.40
C ASP A 431 6.31 2.50 14.41
N GLY A 432 7.44 3.20 14.63
CA GLY A 432 8.42 2.85 15.66
C GLY A 432 9.21 1.56 15.41
N LEU A 433 9.64 0.95 16.51
CA LEU A 433 10.43 -0.30 16.57
C LEU A 433 9.54 -1.45 17.06
N SER A 434 9.84 -2.67 16.61
CA SER A 434 9.15 -3.86 17.13
C SER A 434 9.46 -4.09 18.61
N ALA A 435 8.59 -4.84 19.30
CA ALA A 435 8.83 -5.25 20.68
C ALA A 435 10.13 -6.08 20.82
N LEU A 436 10.46 -6.91 19.83
CA LEU A 436 11.71 -7.69 19.79
C LEU A 436 12.94 -6.78 19.69
N VAL A 437 12.95 -5.85 18.74
CA VAL A 437 14.06 -4.89 18.55
C VAL A 437 14.25 -4.05 19.81
N THR A 438 13.15 -3.56 20.39
CA THR A 438 13.19 -2.76 21.62
C THR A 438 13.78 -3.55 22.79
N ALA A 439 13.32 -4.79 23.00
CA ALA A 439 13.79 -5.63 24.10
C ALA A 439 15.23 -6.12 23.93
N ALA A 440 15.66 -6.40 22.70
CA ALA A 440 17.02 -6.81 22.39
C ALA A 440 18.02 -5.66 22.59
N ARG A 441 17.67 -4.44 22.16
CA ARG A 441 18.48 -3.24 22.41
C ARG A 441 18.64 -2.95 23.90
N ARG A 442 17.56 -3.07 24.70
CA ARG A 442 17.61 -2.90 26.16
C ARG A 442 18.56 -3.88 26.87
N ARG A 443 18.81 -5.05 26.26
CA ARG A 443 19.77 -6.06 26.75
C ARG A 443 21.19 -5.85 26.22
N GLY A 444 21.46 -4.79 25.43
CA GLY A 444 22.75 -4.56 24.82
C GLY A 444 23.10 -5.56 23.70
N LEU A 445 22.11 -6.27 23.15
CA LEU A 445 22.34 -7.18 22.03
C LEU A 445 22.55 -6.39 20.74
N ARG A 446 23.33 -6.96 19.82
CA ARG A 446 23.43 -6.41 18.46
C ARG A 446 22.11 -6.67 17.72
N VAL A 447 21.51 -5.62 17.17
CA VAL A 447 20.20 -5.70 16.51
C VAL A 447 20.25 -5.21 15.07
N VAL A 448 19.69 -6.01 14.17
CA VAL A 448 19.35 -5.61 12.80
C VAL A 448 17.83 -5.48 12.71
N ASP A 449 17.36 -4.25 12.49
CA ASP A 449 15.92 -4.00 12.34
C ASP A 449 15.41 -4.34 10.93
N GLY A 450 14.10 -4.51 10.82
CA GLY A 450 13.43 -4.87 9.56
C GLY A 450 13.49 -3.77 8.51
N ARG A 451 13.73 -2.50 8.89
CA ARG A 451 13.85 -1.38 7.93
C ARG A 451 15.11 -1.55 7.09
N ARG A 452 16.23 -1.99 7.70
CA ARG A 452 17.46 -2.34 6.97
C ARG A 452 17.25 -3.48 5.98
N VAL A 453 16.54 -4.54 6.39
CA VAL A 453 16.23 -5.67 5.50
C VAL A 453 15.37 -5.21 4.33
N LEU A 454 14.31 -4.45 4.61
CA LEU A 454 13.39 -3.90 3.61
C LEU A 454 14.12 -3.02 2.59
N ALA A 455 15.02 -2.15 3.04
CA ALA A 455 15.82 -1.30 2.16
C ALA A 455 16.65 -2.11 1.16
N VAL A 456 17.32 -3.18 1.62
CA VAL A 456 18.10 -4.07 0.74
C VAL A 456 17.18 -4.87 -0.18
N GLU A 457 16.04 -5.34 0.31
CA GLU A 457 15.03 -6.01 -0.52
C GLU A 457 14.54 -5.09 -1.65
N ALA A 458 14.21 -3.84 -1.33
CA ALA A 458 13.73 -2.83 -2.28
C ALA A 458 14.79 -2.52 -3.34
N GLU A 459 16.06 -2.34 -2.95
CA GLU A 459 17.16 -2.13 -3.90
C GLU A 459 17.30 -3.31 -4.87
N HIS A 460 17.35 -4.54 -4.34
CA HIS A 460 17.51 -5.73 -5.16
C HIS A 460 16.31 -5.94 -6.09
N GLN A 461 15.09 -5.73 -5.60
CA GLN A 461 13.87 -5.84 -6.40
C GLN A 461 13.81 -4.75 -7.47
N PHE A 462 14.18 -3.51 -7.16
CA PHE A 462 14.31 -2.45 -8.14
C PHE A 462 15.28 -2.82 -9.26
N ARG A 463 16.43 -3.41 -8.92
CA ARG A 463 17.39 -3.92 -9.92
C ARG A 463 16.81 -5.06 -10.76
N LEU A 464 16.08 -5.99 -10.17
CA LEU A 464 15.38 -7.04 -10.91
C LEU A 464 14.31 -6.48 -11.86
N MET A 465 13.58 -5.46 -11.42
CA MET A 465 12.48 -4.83 -12.14
C MET A 465 12.96 -3.93 -13.29
N THR A 466 14.04 -3.18 -13.09
CA THR A 466 14.47 -2.09 -14.00
C THR A 466 15.84 -2.33 -14.65
N GLY A 467 16.67 -3.22 -14.09
CA GLY A 467 18.06 -3.38 -14.47
C GLY A 467 19.01 -2.29 -13.94
N ARG A 468 18.52 -1.32 -13.17
CA ARG A 468 19.31 -0.22 -12.61
C ARG A 468 19.50 -0.38 -11.10
N SER A 469 20.51 0.29 -10.54
CA SER A 469 20.65 0.42 -9.09
C SER A 469 19.66 1.44 -8.56
N MET A 470 19.04 1.14 -7.43
CA MET A 470 18.19 2.11 -6.73
C MET A 470 19.06 3.27 -6.22
N PRO A 471 18.65 4.53 -6.40
CA PRO A 471 19.36 5.66 -5.81
C PRO A 471 19.41 5.53 -4.28
N LYS A 472 20.54 5.94 -3.67
CA LYS A 472 20.65 5.97 -2.21
C LYS A 472 19.77 7.09 -1.67
N THR A 473 18.81 6.79 -0.80
CA THR A 473 17.97 7.81 -0.15
C THR A 473 18.42 8.06 1.29
N PRO A 474 18.15 9.26 1.86
CA PRO A 474 18.47 9.56 3.27
C PRO A 474 17.87 8.54 4.24
N GLU A 475 16.67 8.03 3.98
CA GLU A 475 16.00 6.99 4.78
C GLU A 475 16.75 5.63 4.76
N MET A 476 17.49 5.36 3.68
CA MET A 476 18.41 4.21 3.59
C MET A 476 19.77 4.51 4.24
N VAL A 477 20.15 5.79 4.40
CA VAL A 477 21.45 6.27 4.90
C VAL A 477 21.44 6.57 6.40
N THR A 478 20.33 7.04 6.99
CA THR A 478 20.20 7.36 8.43
C THR A 478 20.36 6.14 9.34
N HIS A 479 20.32 4.93 8.78
CA HIS A 479 20.63 3.70 9.49
C HIS A 479 22.11 3.33 9.47
N ASP A 480 22.95 3.90 8.61
CA ASP A 480 24.41 3.66 8.63
C ASP A 480 25.12 4.45 9.74
N SER A 481 24.53 5.54 10.24
CA SER A 481 25.17 6.48 11.19
C SER A 481 24.93 6.21 12.67
N LEU A 482 24.36 5.06 13.07
CA LEU A 482 24.27 4.64 14.48
C LEU A 482 25.38 3.65 14.89
N GLY A 483 26.56 3.74 14.27
CA GLY A 483 27.70 2.90 14.60
C GLY A 483 28.98 3.70 14.76
N THR A 484 29.22 4.25 15.96
CA THR A 484 30.48 4.20 16.74
C THR A 484 30.50 5.28 17.84
N PRO A 485 31.08 5.00 19.01
CA PRO A 485 30.84 3.89 19.95
C PRO A 485 29.67 4.16 20.91
#